data_AF-A0A370MWG8-F1
#
_entry.id   AF-A0A370MWG8-F1
#
_cell.length_a   1.000
_cell.length_b   1.000
_cell.length_c   1.000
_cell.angle_alpha   90.00
_cell.angle_beta   90.00
_cell.angle_gamma   90.00
#
_symmetry.space_group_name_H-M   'P 1'
#
loop_
_entity.id
_entity.type
_entity.pdbx_description
1 polymer ?
#
loop_
_entity_poly.entity_id
_entity_poly.type
_entity_poly.pdbx_seq_one_letter_code
_entity_poly.pdbx_strand_id
1 'polypeptide(L)' 'MSAATPDQISRMVRINPIVIVSGSGDATRSLRYRGRHTLHAVLGFLNSQRESRALVYSHKKDGRMMWIDVRTGAFCVLH' A
#
# COMPACT_ATOMS: atom_id res chain seq x y z
N MET A 1 -10.72 -13.53 -5.21
CA MET A 1 -10.39 -12.59 -4.11
C MET A 1 -11.00 -11.24 -4.47
N SER A 2 -11.80 -10.63 -3.59
CA SER A 2 -12.33 -9.28 -3.85
C SER A 2 -11.19 -8.27 -3.75
N ALA A 3 -11.02 -7.42 -4.76
CA ALA A 3 -10.14 -6.26 -4.69
C ALA A 3 -10.88 -5.10 -3.99
N ALA A 4 -10.13 -4.26 -3.29
CA ALA A 4 -10.67 -3.02 -2.75
C ALA A 4 -11.02 -2.06 -3.90
N THR A 5 -12.16 -1.37 -3.79
CA THR A 5 -12.54 -0.36 -4.78
C THR A 5 -11.68 0.90 -4.63
N PRO A 6 -11.54 1.72 -5.70
CA PRO A 6 -10.80 2.99 -5.61
C PRO A 6 -11.27 3.91 -4.48
N ASP A 7 -12.57 3.94 -4.19
CA ASP A 7 -13.13 4.74 -3.09
C ASP A 7 -12.72 4.20 -1.71
N GLN A 8 -12.70 2.88 -1.54
CA GLN A 8 -12.22 2.24 -0.32
C GLN A 8 -10.72 2.53 -0.13
N ILE A 9 -9.92 2.42 -1.18
CA ILE A 9 -8.48 2.72 -1.14
C ILE A 9 -8.27 4.20 -0.80
N SER A 10 -9.00 5.10 -1.46
CA SER A 10 -8.93 6.55 -1.22
C SER A 10 -9.27 6.91 0.23
N ARG A 11 -10.26 6.26 0.83
CA ARG A 11 -10.60 6.45 2.25
C ARG A 11 -9.49 5.93 3.16
N MET A 12 -8.97 4.72 2.90
CA MET A 12 -7.92 4.13 3.73
C MET A 12 -6.60 4.92 3.65
N VAL A 13 -6.19 5.37 2.47
CA VAL A 13 -4.98 6.18 2.26
C VAL A 13 -4.98 7.45 3.13
N ARG A 14 -6.15 8.07 3.34
CA ARG A 14 -6.27 9.31 4.12
C ARG A 14 -6.01 9.12 5.62
N ILE A 15 -6.35 7.95 6.16
CA ILE A 15 -6.41 7.74 7.62
C ILE A 15 -5.42 6.70 8.12
N ASN A 16 -4.94 5.81 7.25
CA ASN A 16 -4.09 4.70 7.63
C ASN A 16 -2.61 4.94 7.28
N PRO A 17 -1.69 4.28 8.01
CA PRO A 17 -0.30 4.20 7.61
C PRO A 17 -0.15 3.59 6.20
N ILE A 18 0.79 4.15 5.45
CA ILE A 18 1.18 3.67 4.13
C ILE A 18 2.65 3.29 4.19
N VAL A 19 2.97 2.11 3.68
CA VAL A 19 4.33 1.58 3.58
C VAL A 19 4.68 1.47 2.11
N ILE A 20 5.84 2.01 1.74
CA ILE A 20 6.46 1.78 0.44
C ILE A 20 7.31 0.53 0.56
N VAL A 21 7.11 -0.41 -0.35
CA VAL A 21 7.90 -1.64 -0.45
C VAL A 21 8.62 -1.60 -1.78
N SER A 22 9.93 -1.79 -1.77
CA SER A 22 10.78 -1.78 -2.97
C SER A 22 11.72 -2.98 -3.00
N GLY A 23 12.04 -3.47 -4.19
CA GLY A 23 12.90 -4.64 -4.38
C GLY A 23 12.12 -5.96 -4.44
N SER A 24 12.86 -7.06 -4.64
CA SER A 24 12.32 -8.42 -4.74
C SER A 24 13.16 -9.41 -3.94
N GLY A 25 12.53 -10.48 -3.44
CA GLY A 25 13.19 -11.53 -2.66
C GLY A 25 13.86 -10.96 -1.39
N ASP A 26 15.10 -11.39 -1.15
CA ASP A 26 15.87 -11.04 0.05
C ASP A 26 16.29 -9.56 0.11
N ALA A 27 16.17 -8.82 -1.00
CA ALA A 27 16.48 -7.39 -1.07
C ALA A 27 15.27 -6.49 -0.79
N THR A 28 14.15 -7.05 -0.31
CA THR A 28 12.93 -6.29 -0.03
C THR A 28 13.18 -5.27 1.09
N ARG A 29 12.94 -3.99 0.79
CA ARG A 29 12.99 -2.90 1.78
C ARG A 29 11.61 -2.32 1.96
N SER A 30 11.25 -2.02 3.21
CA SER A 30 10.01 -1.33 3.56
C SER A 30 10.30 -0.01 4.26
N LEU A 31 9.59 1.04 3.84
CA LEU A 31 9.76 2.40 4.36
C LEU A 31 8.38 3.02 4.58
N ARG A 32 8.22 3.79 5.65
CA ARG A 32 6.97 4.53 5.87
C ARG A 32 6.87 5.68 4.86
N TYR A 33 5.74 5.77 4.15
CA TYR A 33 5.45 6.92 3.30
C TYR A 33 5.21 8.17 4.18
N ARG A 34 5.88 9.28 3.83
CA ARG A 34 5.78 10.56 4.55
C ARG A 34 5.23 11.71 3.68
N GLY A 35 4.80 11.39 2.45
CA GLY A 35 4.22 12.37 1.55
C GLY A 35 2.76 12.71 1.88
N ARG A 36 2.01 13.28 0.93
CA ARG A 36 0.60 13.62 1.14
C ARG A 36 -0.26 12.35 1.13
N HIS A 37 -1.10 12.17 2.14
CA HIS A 37 -2.00 11.02 2.30
C HIS A 37 -3.26 11.16 1.40
N THR A 38 -3.05 11.23 0.09
CA THR A 38 -4.11 11.23 -0.91
C THR A 38 -3.79 10.18 -1.97
N LEU A 39 -4.83 9.53 -2.53
CA LEU A 39 -4.63 8.50 -3.56
C LEU A 39 -3.81 9.04 -4.74
N HIS A 40 -4.12 10.27 -5.19
CA HIS A 40 -3.38 10.94 -6.26
C HIS A 40 -1.89 11.11 -5.94
N ALA A 41 -1.53 11.59 -4.75
CA ALA A 41 -0.11 11.79 -4.39
C ALA A 41 0.66 10.47 -4.24
N VAL A 42 0.00 9.43 -3.74
CA VAL A 42 0.62 8.09 -3.62
C VAL A 42 0.84 7.48 -4.99
N LEU A 43 -0.15 7.53 -5.88
CA LEU A 43 0.00 7.06 -7.26
C LEU A 43 1.04 7.86 -8.04
N GLY A 44 1.07 9.18 -7.86
CA GLY A 44 2.10 10.05 -8.44
C GLY A 44 3.52 9.65 -7.98
N PHE A 45 3.69 9.39 -6.68
CA PHE A 45 4.94 8.85 -6.15
C PHE A 45 5.32 7.52 -6.80
N LEU A 46 4.38 6.56 -6.89
CA LEU A 46 4.64 5.26 -7.50
C LEU A 46 4.95 5.32 -9.00
N ASN A 47 4.46 6.33 -9.72
CA ASN A 47 4.80 6.52 -11.13
C ASN A 47 6.24 7.01 -11.31
N SER A 48 6.82 7.67 -10.30
CA SER A 48 8.23 8.08 -10.28
C SER A 48 9.19 6.97 -9.85
N GLN A 49 8.69 5.85 -9.34
CA GLN A 49 9.48 4.75 -8.75
C GLN A 49 9.07 3.41 -9.37
N ARG A 50 9.77 2.96 -10.43
CA ARG A 50 9.37 1.80 -11.25
C ARG A 50 9.22 0.49 -10.46
N GLU A 51 9.99 0.29 -9.41
CA GLU A 51 10.04 -0.97 -8.65
C GLU A 51 9.44 -0.86 -7.24
N SER A 52 8.65 0.18 -6.98
CA SER A 52 8.00 0.39 -5.68
C SER A 52 6.52 0.05 -5.71
N ARG A 53 6.03 -0.48 -4.60
CA ARG A 53 4.62 -0.70 -4.27
C ARG A 53 4.26 0.17 -3.07
N ALA A 54 3.04 0.69 -3.03
CA ALA A 54 2.51 1.31 -1.82
C ALA A 54 1.44 0.39 -1.24
N LEU A 55 1.60 0.06 0.03
CA LEU A 55 0.70 -0.78 0.80
C LEU A 55 0.04 0.09 1.86
N VAL A 56 -1.29 0.19 1.84
CA VAL A 56 -2.06 0.87 2.89
C VAL A 56 -2.60 -0.15 3.86
N TYR A 57 -2.47 0.12 5.16
CA TYR A 57 -3.03 -0.76 6.19
C TYR A 57 -4.55 -0.85 6.02
N SER A 58 -5.09 -2.07 6.10
CA SER A 58 -6.53 -2.32 6.03
C SER A 58 -7.10 -2.70 7.39
N HIS A 59 -6.73 -3.87 7.91
CA HIS A 59 -7.25 -4.43 9.15
C HIS A 59 -6.35 -5.59 9.62
N LYS A 60 -6.65 -6.18 10.77
CA LYS A 60 -6.03 -7.42 11.25
C LYS A 60 -6.99 -8.58 11.03
N LYS A 61 -6.52 -9.67 10.42
CA LYS A 61 -7.29 -10.91 10.23
C LYS A 61 -6.43 -12.10 10.67
N ASP A 62 -6.96 -12.94 11.56
CA ASP A 62 -6.28 -14.15 12.06
C ASP A 62 -4.86 -13.87 12.60
N GLY A 63 -4.72 -12.79 13.38
CA GLY A 63 -3.43 -12.40 13.94
C GLY A 63 -2.50 -11.65 12.97
N ARG A 64 -2.81 -11.62 11.67
CA ARG A 64 -1.96 -11.04 10.62
C ARG A 64 -2.46 -9.67 10.18
N MET A 65 -1.52 -8.77 9.89
CA MET A 65 -1.84 -7.46 9.33
C MET A 65 -2.14 -7.61 7.83
N MET A 66 -3.33 -7.18 7.44
CA MET A 66 -3.77 -7.12 6.05
C MET A 66 -3.51 -5.72 5.50
N TRP A 67 -2.95 -5.70 4.30
CA TRP A 67 -2.61 -4.52 3.55
C TRP A 67 -3.32 -4.54 2.21
N ILE A 68 -3.49 -3.37 1.61
CA ILE A 68 -4.00 -3.24 0.25
C ILE A 68 -2.90 -2.60 -0.60
N ASP A 69 -2.59 -3.24 -1.72
CA ASP A 69 -1.79 -2.61 -2.77
C ASP A 69 -2.57 -1.45 -3.38
N VAL A 70 -2.07 -0.23 -3.22
CA VAL A 70 -2.76 0.99 -3.65
C VAL A 70 -2.95 1.04 -5.17
N ARG A 71 -2.08 0.39 -5.95
CA ARG A 71 -2.16 0.39 -7.41
C ARG A 71 -3.14 -0.66 -7.93
N THR A 72 -3.17 -1.85 -7.32
CA THR A 72 -3.99 -2.97 -7.83
C THR A 72 -5.27 -3.22 -7.04
N GLY A 73 -5.40 -2.66 -5.84
CA GLY A 73 -6.48 -2.96 -4.90
C GLY A 73 -6.41 -4.36 -4.28
N ALA A 74 -5.35 -5.13 -4.58
CA ALA A 74 -5.20 -6.48 -4.06
C ALA A 74 -4.87 -6.47 -2.57
N PHE A 75 -5.55 -7.32 -1.81
CA PHE A 75 -5.18 -7.56 -0.41
C PHE A 75 -3.93 -8.43 -0.33
N CYS A 76 -3.01 -8.08 0.56
CA CYS A 76 -1.81 -8.86 0.81
C CYS A 76 -1.41 -8.81 2.28
N VAL A 77 -0.56 -9.77 2.68
CA VAL A 77 0.13 -9.78 3.97
C VAL A 77 1.58 -9.36 3.70
N LEU A 78 2.13 -8.51 4.55
CA LEU A 78 3.56 -8.24 4.58
C LEU A 78 4.23 -9.38 5.37
N HIS A 79 5.17 -10.07 4.73
CA HIS A 79 6.01 -11.11 5.34
C HIS A 79 7.28 -10.48 5.91
#